data_AF-A0A8B6GV05-F1
#
_entry.id   AF-A0A8B6GV05-F1
#
_cell.length_a   1.000
_cell.length_b   1.000
_cell.length_c   1.000
_cell.angle_alpha   90.00
_cell.angle_beta   90.00
_cell.angle_gamma   90.00
#
_symmetry.space_group_name_H-M   'P 1'
#
loop_
_entity.id
_entity.type
_entity.pdbx_description
1 polymer ?
#
loop_
_entity_poly.entity_id
_entity_poly.type
_entity_poly.pdbx_seq_one_letter_code
_entity_poly.pdbx_strand_id
1 'polypeptide(L)'
;MKELASRGLGSTTKQADPITKEDEEKIWNSGVFGCDNSVALQNTVFFYNCKLFGMRGYDEHRNLECEQFSIGCDGSESRFIHFTGRTSKTFSGGLNQLHVKSKDIKHFCPKTK
;
A
#
# COMPACT_ATOMS: atom_id res chain seq x y z
N MET A 1 -14.63 0.46 28.35
CA MET A 1 -13.68 -0.08 27.35
C MET A 1 -12.30 0.58 27.37
N LYS A 2 -12.17 1.88 27.74
CA LYS A 2 -10.88 2.59 27.78
C LYS A 2 -9.92 2.20 28.92
N GLU A 3 -10.42 1.86 30.11
CA GLU A 3 -9.55 1.54 31.28
C GLU A 3 -8.92 0.14 31.26
N LEU A 4 -9.52 -0.82 30.55
CA LEU A 4 -9.01 -2.19 30.47
C LEU A 4 -7.84 -2.29 29.47
N ALA A 5 -7.93 -1.57 28.35
CA ALA A 5 -6.86 -1.45 27.37
C ALA A 5 -5.65 -0.69 27.93
N SER A 6 -5.85 0.35 28.76
CA SER A 6 -4.75 1.07 29.41
C SER A 6 -4.02 0.27 30.49
N ARG A 7 -4.63 -0.80 30.99
CA ARG A 7 -4.04 -1.74 31.96
C ARG A 7 -3.36 -2.94 31.31
N GLY A 8 -3.25 -2.97 29.98
CA GLY A 8 -2.60 -4.07 29.23
C GLY A 8 -3.36 -5.40 29.26
N LEU A 9 -4.56 -5.42 29.85
CA LEU A 9 -5.39 -6.60 29.98
C LEU A 9 -6.51 -6.53 28.93
N GLY A 10 -6.20 -6.99 27.72
CA GLY A 10 -7.22 -7.15 26.68
C GLY A 10 -6.69 -7.06 25.26
N SER A 11 -6.92 -8.16 24.53
CA SER A 11 -6.69 -8.38 23.10
C SER A 11 -5.24 -8.69 22.71
N THR A 12 -4.94 -9.99 22.63
CA THR A 12 -3.87 -10.50 21.77
C THR A 12 -4.12 -9.93 20.37
N THR A 13 -3.30 -8.99 19.93
CA THR A 13 -3.38 -8.46 18.57
C THR A 13 -3.13 -9.62 17.62
N LYS A 14 -4.19 -10.14 16.99
CA LYS A 14 -4.07 -11.06 15.84
C LYS A 14 -3.53 -10.25 14.66
N GLN A 15 -2.24 -9.94 14.71
CA GLN A 15 -1.56 -9.44 13.52
C GLN A 15 -1.39 -10.60 12.56
N ALA A 16 -1.77 -10.38 11.31
CA ALA A 16 -1.49 -11.34 10.26
C ALA A 16 0.01 -11.42 10.04
N ASP A 17 0.51 -12.62 9.79
CA ASP A 17 1.91 -12.81 9.45
C ASP A 17 2.23 -12.08 8.13
N PRO A 18 3.41 -11.44 8.04
CA PRO A 18 3.82 -10.77 6.83
C PRO A 18 4.04 -11.77 5.70
N ILE A 19 3.65 -11.40 4.48
CA ILE A 19 3.91 -12.21 3.28
C ILE A 19 5.42 -12.24 3.03
N THR A 20 5.98 -13.44 3.00
CA THR A 20 7.39 -13.68 2.71
C THR A 20 7.67 -13.68 1.20
N LYS A 21 8.94 -13.64 0.80
CA LYS A 21 9.29 -13.71 -0.63
C LYS A 21 8.94 -15.06 -1.22
N GLU A 22 9.09 -16.12 -0.43
CA GLU A 22 8.79 -17.49 -0.80
C GLU A 22 7.28 -17.68 -1.03
N ASP A 23 6.44 -16.99 -0.25
CA ASP A 23 4.99 -17.01 -0.47
C ASP A 23 4.59 -16.25 -1.75
N GLU A 24 5.24 -15.12 -2.01
CA GLU A 24 5.03 -14.39 -3.26
C GLU A 24 5.45 -15.20 -4.48
N GLU A 25 6.58 -15.91 -4.43
CA GLU A 25 7.02 -16.82 -5.50
C GLU A 25 6.01 -17.94 -5.75
N LYS A 26 5.40 -18.52 -4.71
CA LYS A 26 4.32 -19.51 -4.88
C LYS A 26 3.11 -18.92 -5.60
N ILE A 27 2.72 -17.68 -5.28
CA ILE A 27 1.58 -17.01 -5.92
C ILE A 27 1.87 -16.73 -7.39
N TRP A 28 3.09 -16.28 -7.72
CA TRP A 28 3.56 -16.16 -9.11
C TRP A 28 3.54 -17.50 -9.85
N ASN A 29 4.10 -18.56 -9.26
CA ASN A 29 4.15 -19.88 -9.87
C ASN A 29 2.75 -20.51 -10.06
N SER A 30 1.78 -20.12 -9.24
CA SER A 30 0.39 -20.58 -9.36
C SER A 30 -0.40 -19.87 -10.48
N GLY A 31 0.15 -18.83 -11.11
CA GLY A 31 -0.53 -18.04 -12.15
C GLY A 31 -1.61 -17.10 -11.62
N VAL A 32 -1.71 -16.93 -10.30
CA VAL A 32 -2.60 -15.95 -9.67
C VAL A 32 -2.11 -14.53 -9.91
N PHE A 33 -0.79 -14.35 -9.96
CA PHE A 33 -0.13 -13.15 -10.50
C PHE A 33 0.34 -13.41 -11.92
N GLY A 34 0.40 -12.35 -12.71
CA GLY A 34 0.72 -12.44 -14.13
C GLY A 34 0.19 -11.25 -14.92
N CYS A 35 0.57 -11.19 -16.18
CA CYS A 35 0.07 -10.25 -17.17
C CYS A 35 -0.72 -10.93 -18.30
N ASP A 36 -0.80 -12.26 -18.27
CA ASP A 36 -1.42 -13.07 -19.33
C ASP A 36 -2.95 -12.99 -19.35
N ASN A 37 -3.56 -12.70 -18.19
CA ASN A 37 -5.01 -12.57 -18.07
C ASN A 37 -5.38 -11.35 -17.23
N SER A 38 -6.58 -10.80 -17.48
CA SER A 38 -7.04 -9.57 -16.84
C SER A 38 -7.19 -9.71 -15.32
N VAL A 39 -7.59 -10.88 -14.83
CA VAL A 39 -7.76 -11.16 -13.40
C VAL A 39 -6.41 -11.23 -12.68
N ALA A 40 -5.43 -11.92 -13.26
CA ALA A 40 -4.09 -12.03 -12.73
C ALA A 40 -3.37 -10.68 -12.76
N LEU A 41 -3.58 -9.88 -13.81
CA LEU A 41 -3.08 -8.52 -13.86
C LEU A 41 -3.71 -7.67 -12.75
N GLN A 42 -5.02 -7.75 -12.55
CA GLN A 42 -5.71 -7.04 -11.49
C GLN A 42 -5.21 -7.47 -10.09
N ASN A 43 -5.03 -8.76 -9.85
CA ASN A 43 -4.49 -9.30 -8.60
C ASN A 43 -3.06 -8.80 -8.34
N THR A 44 -2.22 -8.82 -9.37
CA THR A 44 -0.84 -8.32 -9.33
C THR A 44 -0.82 -6.84 -8.94
N VAL A 45 -1.59 -6.01 -9.65
CA VAL A 45 -1.68 -4.57 -9.37
C VAL A 45 -2.22 -4.32 -7.97
N PHE A 46 -3.28 -5.01 -7.57
CA PHE A 46 -3.87 -4.87 -6.23
C PHE A 46 -2.85 -5.18 -5.13
N PHE A 47 -2.13 -6.29 -5.27
CA PHE A 47 -1.13 -6.73 -4.31
C PHE A 47 0.05 -5.76 -4.20
N TYR A 48 0.67 -5.36 -5.31
CA TYR A 48 1.82 -4.45 -5.27
C TYR A 48 1.46 -3.06 -4.77
N ASN A 49 0.24 -2.60 -5.05
CA ASN A 49 -0.29 -1.37 -4.48
C ASN A 49 -0.36 -1.41 -2.94
N CYS A 50 -0.82 -2.53 -2.37
CA CYS A 50 -0.79 -2.75 -0.92
C CYS A 50 0.64 -2.86 -0.38
N LYS A 51 1.49 -3.65 -1.04
CA LYS A 51 2.86 -3.96 -0.59
C LYS A 51 3.81 -2.75 -0.64
N LEU A 52 3.77 -1.98 -1.72
CA LEU A 52 4.72 -0.88 -1.97
C LEU A 52 4.28 0.44 -1.36
N PHE A 53 2.98 0.73 -1.37
CA PHE A 53 2.43 2.03 -0.93
C PHE A 53 1.61 1.94 0.36
N GLY A 54 1.52 0.76 0.97
CA GLY A 54 0.77 0.55 2.20
C GLY A 54 -0.72 0.89 2.06
N MET A 55 -1.29 0.72 0.86
CA MET A 55 -2.69 1.00 0.61
C MET A 55 -3.61 0.00 1.35
N ARG A 56 -4.75 0.50 1.81
CA ARG A 56 -5.81 -0.28 2.45
C ARG A 56 -6.77 -0.77 1.39
N GLY A 57 -6.98 -2.08 1.36
CA GLY A 57 -7.67 -2.79 0.27
C GLY A 57 -9.12 -2.39 -0.02
N TYR A 58 -9.81 -1.64 0.86
CA TYR A 58 -11.21 -1.25 0.64
C TYR A 58 -11.36 0.19 0.13
N ASP A 59 -11.05 1.18 0.99
CA ASP A 59 -11.39 2.58 0.72
C ASP A 59 -10.44 3.25 -0.28
N GLU A 60 -9.13 3.00 -0.11
CA GLU A 60 -8.08 3.61 -0.94
C GLU A 60 -8.03 2.95 -2.33
N HIS A 61 -8.27 1.64 -2.41
CA HIS A 61 -8.28 0.92 -3.68
C HIS A 61 -9.52 1.19 -4.55
N ARG A 62 -10.70 1.33 -3.93
CA ARG A 62 -11.95 1.53 -4.68
C ARG A 62 -11.99 2.87 -5.42
N ASN A 63 -11.37 3.90 -4.85
CA ASN A 63 -11.31 5.25 -5.41
C ASN A 63 -9.93 5.58 -6.00
N LEU A 64 -9.13 4.56 -6.32
CA LEU A 64 -7.79 4.73 -6.85
C LEU A 64 -7.85 5.25 -8.29
N GLU A 65 -7.13 6.33 -8.55
CA GLU A 65 -7.03 6.91 -9.90
C GLU A 65 -5.59 6.88 -10.41
N CYS A 66 -5.43 6.75 -11.73
CA CYS A 66 -4.12 6.71 -12.37
C CYS A 66 -3.31 7.99 -12.13
N GLU A 67 -3.96 9.14 -12.01
CA GLU A 67 -3.32 10.44 -11.77
C GLU A 67 -2.60 10.51 -10.41
N GLN A 68 -2.92 9.61 -9.48
CA GLN A 68 -2.25 9.50 -8.19
C GLN A 68 -0.84 8.89 -8.30
N PHE A 69 -0.48 8.34 -9.46
CA PHE A 69 0.82 7.79 -9.73
C PHE A 69 1.57 8.66 -10.72
N SER A 70 2.81 9.01 -10.39
CA SER A 70 3.73 9.66 -11.32
C SER A 70 5.05 8.89 -11.37
N ILE A 71 5.68 8.90 -12.53
CA ILE A 71 7.02 8.32 -12.72
C ILE A 71 8.00 9.49 -12.75
N GLY A 72 9.00 9.43 -11.88
CA GLY A 72 10.05 10.45 -11.81
C GLY A 72 11.44 9.85 -11.94
N CYS A 73 12.42 10.71 -12.08
CA CYS A 73 13.83 10.38 -12.04
C CYS A 73 14.50 11.36 -11.07
N ASP A 74 15.25 10.83 -10.11
CA ASP A 74 16.13 11.68 -9.32
C ASP A 74 17.40 11.97 -10.13
N GLY A 75 18.05 13.11 -9.88
CA GLY A 75 19.22 13.59 -10.66
C GLY A 75 20.42 12.63 -10.71
N SER A 76 20.33 11.48 -10.05
CA SER A 76 21.27 10.36 -9.99
C SER A 76 20.83 9.13 -10.82
N GLU A 77 20.00 9.32 -11.86
CA GLU A 77 19.43 8.28 -12.77
C GLU A 77 18.49 7.26 -12.12
N SER A 78 18.15 7.45 -10.84
CA SER A 78 17.29 6.51 -10.12
C SER A 78 15.82 6.82 -10.42
N ARG A 79 15.19 5.99 -11.26
CA ARG A 79 13.76 6.07 -11.55
C ARG A 79 12.94 5.68 -10.31
N PHE A 80 11.87 6.40 -10.04
CA PHE A 80 10.93 6.09 -8.96
C PHE A 80 9.49 6.18 -9.44
N ILE A 81 8.63 5.40 -8.78
CA ILE A 81 7.18 5.58 -8.84
C ILE A 81 6.79 6.37 -7.60
N HIS A 82 6.12 7.50 -7.80
CA HIS A 82 5.59 8.35 -6.75
C HIS A 82 4.09 8.18 -6.67
N PHE A 83 3.62 7.82 -5.48
CA PHE A 83 2.21 7.72 -5.15
C PHE A 83 1.81 8.86 -4.22
N THR A 84 0.77 9.59 -4.63
CA THR A 84 0.12 10.60 -3.79
C THR A 84 -1.28 10.13 -3.43
N GLY A 85 -1.44 9.72 -2.18
CA GLY A 85 -2.72 9.34 -1.61
C GLY A 85 -3.65 10.55 -1.49
N ARG A 86 -4.94 10.30 -1.62
CA ARG A 86 -5.98 11.26 -1.23
C ARG A 86 -6.21 11.19 0.27
N THR A 87 -6.87 12.21 0.80
CA THR A 87 -7.31 12.25 2.20
C THR A 87 -8.28 11.10 2.47
N SER A 88 -7.78 10.03 3.11
CA SER A 88 -8.56 8.83 3.44
C SER A 88 -9.59 9.11 4.54
N LYS A 89 -10.62 8.26 4.66
CA LYS A 89 -11.77 8.27 5.60
C LYS A 89 -11.59 8.84 7.02
N THR A 90 -10.38 8.84 7.56
CA THR A 90 -10.09 9.51 8.84
C THR A 90 -9.90 11.02 8.70
N PHE A 91 -10.02 11.61 7.52
CA PHE A 91 -9.95 13.05 7.27
C PHE A 91 -11.36 13.62 7.14
N SER A 92 -12.00 13.84 8.28
CA SER A 92 -13.30 14.51 8.40
C SER A 92 -13.24 16.03 8.12
N GLY A 93 -12.05 16.59 7.86
CA GLY A 93 -11.86 17.99 7.50
C GLY A 93 -12.03 18.98 8.66
N GLY A 94 -12.18 18.52 9.91
CA GLY A 94 -12.27 19.38 11.09
C GLY A 94 -10.92 20.03 11.46
N LEU A 95 -10.97 21.13 12.24
CA LEU A 95 -9.76 21.85 12.71
C LEU A 95 -8.70 20.94 13.36
N ASN A 96 -9.12 19.84 13.99
CA ASN A 96 -8.22 18.87 14.63
C ASN A 96 -7.40 18.03 13.65
N GLN A 97 -7.64 18.14 12.34
CA GLN A 97 -7.00 17.32 11.30
C GLN A 97 -6.22 18.14 10.28
N LEU A 98 -6.05 19.45 10.51
CA LEU A 98 -5.21 20.34 9.68
C LEU A 98 -3.77 19.83 9.49
N HIS A 99 -3.26 19.04 10.44
CA HIS A 99 -1.91 18.48 10.40
C HIS A 99 -1.83 17.08 9.78
N VAL A 100 -2.96 16.47 9.42
CA VAL A 100 -2.97 15.12 8.82
C VAL A 100 -2.50 15.24 7.37
N LYS A 101 -1.28 14.79 7.11
CA LYS A 101 -0.71 14.73 5.77
C LYS A 101 -1.21 13.48 5.06
N SER A 102 -1.62 13.65 3.81
CA SER A 102 -1.89 12.53 2.91
C SER A 102 -0.62 11.70 2.70
N LYS A 103 -0.79 10.43 2.28
CA LYS A 103 0.34 9.58 1.93
C LYS A 103 1.07 10.18 0.73
N ASP A 104 2.37 10.38 0.88
CA ASP A 104 3.28 10.80 -0.19
C ASP A 104 4.47 9.83 -0.13
N ILE A 105 4.52 8.89 -1.08
CA ILE A 105 5.45 7.76 -1.04
C ILE A 105 6.17 7.66 -2.38
N LYS A 106 7.51 7.69 -2.34
CA LYS A 106 8.36 7.42 -3.50
C LYS A 106 8.99 6.04 -3.35
N HIS A 107 8.69 5.16 -4.30
CA HIS A 107 9.30 3.84 -4.39
C HIS A 107 10.34 3.84 -5.52
N PHE A 108 11.61 3.74 -5.16
CA PHE A 108 12.72 3.73 -6.12
C PHE A 108 12.86 2.36 -6.75
N CYS A 109 13.08 2.33 -8.07
CA CYS A 109 13.43 1.11 -8.76
C CYS A 109 14.79 0.61 -8.23
N PRO A 110 14.92 -0.68 -7.86
CA PRO A 110 16.21 -1.25 -7.51
C PRO A 110 17.19 -1.02 -8.67
N LYS A 111 18.39 -0.54 -8.37
CA LYS A 111 19.46 -0.52 -9.37
C LYS A 111 19.76 -1.98 -9.74
N THR A 112 19.45 -2.37 -10.97
CA THR A 112 19.90 -3.65 -11.53
C THR A 112 21.42 -3.73 -11.38
N LYS A 113 21.89 -4.74 -10.64
CA LYS A 113 23.32 -5.06 -10.53
C LYS A 113 23.84 -5.60 -11.84
#